data_AF-A0A847EBA7-F1
#
_entry.id   AF-A0A847EBA7-F1
#
_cell.length_a   1.000
_cell.length_b   1.000
_cell.length_c   1.000
_cell.angle_alpha   90.00
_cell.angle_beta   90.00
_cell.angle_gamma   90.00
#
_symmetry.space_group_name_H-M   'P 1'
#
loop_
_entity.id
_entity.type
_entity.pdbx_description
1 polymer ?
#
loop_
_entity_poly.entity_id
_entity_poly.type
_entity_poly.pdbx_seq_one_letter_code
_entity_poly.pdbx_strand_id
1 'polypeptide(L)'
;MNKAFIEKAYELAKQEYAEMGIDTDEALKKLDELVISLHCWQTDDVGGFETPDAVLGGGGIQVTGNYPGKARTMDEMKADMDKVFSLLPGKQRLSLHAIYGDFGGIKVDRDQIEVKHFQGWIDWAKVRGIGLDFNCTCFSHPKADDGFTLSSKNEEYRKFWIEHVKRCRLISAEMGKQLGTPCVHNLWIPDGSKDTPVDRSTYRALLKDSLDQIFKDEYPLEYM
;
A
#
# COMPACT_ATOMS: atom_id res chain seq x y z
N MET A 1 -27.92 -12.10 16.88
CA MET A 1 -27.55 -12.93 18.05
C MET A 1 -28.06 -12.26 19.32
N ASN A 2 -28.42 -13.03 20.35
CA ASN A 2 -28.88 -12.48 21.63
C ASN A 2 -27.67 -11.95 22.43
N LYS A 3 -27.63 -10.64 22.67
CA LYS A 3 -26.53 -9.96 23.39
C LYS A 3 -26.25 -10.60 24.76
N ALA A 4 -27.28 -10.92 25.52
CA ALA A 4 -27.14 -11.53 26.85
C ALA A 4 -26.50 -12.93 26.79
N PHE A 5 -26.67 -13.66 25.69
CA PHE A 5 -26.00 -14.94 25.49
C PHE A 5 -24.50 -14.74 25.22
N ILE A 6 -24.14 -13.74 24.40
CA ILE A 6 -22.73 -13.41 24.09
C ILE A 6 -21.99 -13.00 25.36
N GLU A 7 -22.57 -12.11 26.16
CA GLU A 7 -21.97 -11.63 27.42
C GLU A 7 -21.74 -12.80 28.39
N LYS A 8 -22.73 -13.67 28.57
CA LYS A 8 -22.57 -14.88 29.41
C LYS A 8 -21.48 -15.82 28.90
N ALA A 9 -21.42 -16.03 27.58
CA ALA A 9 -20.38 -16.87 26.98
C ALA A 9 -18.98 -16.26 27.19
N TYR A 10 -18.85 -14.93 27.07
CA TYR A 10 -17.59 -14.24 27.33
C TYR A 10 -17.16 -14.34 28.80
N GLU A 11 -18.07 -14.14 29.75
CA GLU A 11 -17.76 -14.26 31.18
C GLU A 11 -17.25 -15.65 31.56
N LEU A 12 -17.83 -16.71 30.97
CA LEU A 12 -17.33 -18.08 31.17
C LEU A 12 -15.91 -18.24 30.59
N ALA A 13 -15.67 -17.79 29.36
CA ALA A 13 -14.34 -17.86 28.75
C ALA A 13 -13.29 -17.08 29.56
N LYS A 14 -13.66 -15.89 30.07
CA LYS A 14 -12.79 -15.06 30.91
C LYS A 14 -12.36 -15.80 32.18
N GLN A 15 -13.24 -16.57 32.81
CA GLN A 15 -12.91 -17.40 33.97
C GLN A 15 -11.91 -18.51 33.59
N GLU A 16 -12.14 -19.21 32.47
CA GLU A 16 -11.23 -20.26 31.98
C GLU A 16 -9.82 -19.73 31.70
N TYR A 17 -9.69 -18.56 31.08
CA TYR A 17 -8.40 -17.92 30.85
C TYR A 17 -7.72 -17.44 32.15
N ALA A 18 -8.50 -16.96 33.12
CA ALA A 18 -7.98 -16.53 34.41
C ALA A 18 -7.35 -17.69 35.21
N GLU A 19 -7.88 -18.92 35.09
CA GLU A 19 -7.26 -20.12 35.68
C GLU A 19 -5.86 -20.41 35.13
N MET A 20 -5.56 -19.94 33.92
CA MET A 20 -4.23 -20.02 33.29
C MET A 20 -3.36 -18.80 33.57
N GLY A 21 -3.83 -17.85 34.38
CA GLY A 21 -3.13 -16.60 34.70
C GLY A 21 -3.19 -15.55 33.58
N ILE A 22 -4.19 -15.61 32.69
CA ILE A 22 -4.36 -14.68 31.57
C ILE A 22 -5.48 -13.69 31.86
N ASP A 23 -5.18 -12.39 31.83
CA ASP A 23 -6.20 -11.32 31.90
C ASP A 23 -6.70 -10.98 30.49
N THR A 24 -7.92 -11.42 30.17
CA THR A 24 -8.53 -11.17 28.85
C THR A 24 -8.95 -9.71 28.66
N ASP A 25 -9.27 -8.97 29.73
CA ASP A 25 -9.62 -7.55 29.60
C ASP A 25 -8.37 -6.71 29.27
N GLU A 26 -7.23 -7.05 29.87
CA GLU A 26 -5.94 -6.45 29.50
C GLU A 26 -5.56 -6.79 28.06
N ALA A 27 -5.77 -8.04 27.63
CA ALA A 27 -5.51 -8.47 26.26
C ALA A 27 -6.38 -7.71 25.24
N LEU A 28 -7.67 -7.51 25.53
CA LEU A 28 -8.57 -6.75 24.67
C LEU A 28 -8.20 -5.27 24.59
N LYS A 29 -7.77 -4.65 25.70
CA LYS A 29 -7.26 -3.27 25.69
C LYS A 29 -6.04 -3.12 24.77
N LYS A 30 -5.10 -4.07 24.84
CA LYS A 30 -3.93 -4.09 23.94
C LYS A 30 -4.34 -4.31 22.49
N LEU A 31 -5.34 -5.17 22.24
CA LEU A 31 -5.86 -5.42 20.90
C LEU A 31 -6.49 -4.16 20.29
N ASP A 32 -7.18 -3.33 21.09
CA ASP A 32 -7.77 -2.06 20.64
C ASP A 32 -6.72 -1.02 20.19
N GLU A 33 -5.47 -1.16 20.66
CA GLU A 33 -4.34 -0.30 20.25
C GLU A 33 -3.66 -0.78 18.96
N LEU A 34 -3.92 -2.02 18.51
CA LEU A 34 -3.30 -2.57 17.31
C LEU A 34 -3.96 -2.02 16.04
N VAL A 35 -3.13 -1.38 15.22
CA VAL A 35 -3.55 -0.79 13.94
C VAL A 35 -3.02 -1.65 12.80
N ILE A 36 -3.93 -2.16 11.99
CA ILE A 36 -3.66 -2.95 10.79
C ILE A 36 -3.77 -2.03 9.56
N SER A 37 -2.75 -2.04 8.71
CA SER A 37 -2.79 -1.35 7.42
C SER A 37 -3.37 -2.27 6.34
N LEU A 38 -4.59 -1.97 5.92
CA LEU A 38 -5.29 -2.74 4.89
C LEU A 38 -4.81 -2.31 3.51
N HIS A 39 -4.70 -3.25 2.59
CA HIS A 39 -4.21 -2.99 1.24
C HIS A 39 -5.35 -2.60 0.29
N CYS A 40 -5.23 -1.47 -0.41
CA CYS A 40 -6.29 -0.97 -1.29
C CYS A 40 -6.54 -1.89 -2.50
N TRP A 41 -5.49 -2.56 -3.00
CA TRP A 41 -5.53 -3.28 -4.27
C TRP A 41 -6.39 -4.54 -4.27
N GLN A 42 -6.89 -4.96 -3.10
CA GLN A 42 -7.86 -6.05 -3.01
C GLN A 42 -9.21 -5.68 -3.63
N THR A 43 -9.58 -4.40 -3.65
CA THR A 43 -10.92 -3.99 -4.10
C THR A 43 -11.10 -4.08 -5.61
N ASP A 44 -10.01 -4.07 -6.39
CA ASP A 44 -10.04 -3.90 -7.84
C ASP A 44 -9.12 -4.88 -8.60
N ASP A 45 -8.61 -5.90 -7.93
CA ASP A 45 -7.67 -6.89 -8.47
C ASP A 45 -6.34 -6.28 -8.95
N VAL A 46 -5.80 -5.31 -8.20
CA VAL A 46 -4.54 -4.61 -8.56
C VAL A 46 -4.63 -3.89 -9.92
N GLY A 47 -5.81 -3.39 -10.27
CA GLY A 47 -6.04 -2.68 -11.54
C GLY A 47 -5.41 -1.29 -11.57
N GLY A 48 -5.66 -0.49 -10.53
CA GLY A 48 -5.28 0.92 -10.46
C GLY A 48 -6.18 1.83 -11.29
N PHE A 49 -5.91 3.13 -11.23
CA PHE A 49 -6.69 4.20 -11.87
C PHE A 49 -5.86 5.06 -12.83
N GLU A 50 -4.65 4.61 -13.20
CA GLU A 50 -3.77 5.32 -14.15
C GLU A 50 -4.42 5.48 -15.54
N THR A 51 -5.20 4.48 -15.98
CA THR A 51 -5.99 4.54 -17.21
C THR A 51 -7.34 3.83 -17.02
N PRO A 52 -8.39 4.17 -17.78
CA PRO A 52 -9.71 3.56 -17.63
C PRO A 52 -9.73 2.02 -17.74
N ASP A 53 -8.86 1.45 -18.57
CA ASP A 53 -8.74 0.00 -18.79
C ASP A 53 -7.51 -0.60 -18.09
N ALA A 54 -7.01 0.05 -17.03
CA ALA A 54 -5.84 -0.43 -16.31
C ALA A 54 -6.11 -1.81 -15.70
N VAL A 55 -5.21 -2.75 -15.97
CA VAL A 55 -5.25 -4.11 -15.45
C VAL A 55 -3.85 -4.52 -15.03
N LEU A 56 -3.77 -5.47 -14.10
CA LEU A 56 -2.50 -6.05 -13.70
C LEU A 56 -1.80 -6.72 -14.91
N GLY A 57 -0.63 -6.21 -15.26
CA GLY A 57 0.21 -6.69 -16.36
C GLY A 57 1.64 -6.94 -15.90
N GLY A 58 2.06 -8.20 -15.84
CA GLY A 58 3.45 -8.53 -15.49
C GLY A 58 3.78 -8.33 -14.00
N GLY A 59 5.07 -8.18 -13.68
CA GLY A 59 5.57 -8.10 -12.30
C GLY A 59 5.63 -9.43 -11.55
N GLY A 60 5.23 -10.55 -12.16
CA GLY A 60 5.27 -11.87 -11.52
C GLY A 60 4.17 -12.10 -10.47
N ILE A 61 3.21 -11.18 -10.35
CA ILE A 61 2.04 -11.29 -9.49
C ILE A 61 0.80 -11.52 -10.34
N GLN A 62 -0.22 -12.15 -9.74
CA GLN A 62 -1.45 -12.52 -10.43
C GLN A 62 -2.63 -12.42 -9.47
N VAL A 63 -3.78 -12.03 -10.01
CA VAL A 63 -5.08 -12.19 -9.36
C VAL A 63 -5.84 -13.29 -10.10
N THR A 64 -6.54 -14.14 -9.36
CA THR A 64 -7.22 -15.32 -9.89
C THR A 64 -8.69 -15.34 -9.47
N GLY A 65 -9.55 -15.81 -10.37
CA GLY A 65 -11.00 -15.81 -10.18
C GLY A 65 -11.67 -14.62 -10.85
N ASN A 66 -12.97 -14.75 -11.14
CA ASN A 66 -13.77 -13.75 -11.84
C ASN A 66 -15.01 -13.37 -11.02
N TYR A 67 -14.83 -13.15 -9.71
CA TYR A 67 -15.94 -12.75 -8.85
C TYR A 67 -16.42 -11.34 -9.25
N PRO A 68 -17.73 -11.12 -9.49
CA PRO A 68 -18.22 -9.84 -9.97
C PRO A 68 -18.17 -8.76 -8.89
N GLY A 69 -18.15 -7.49 -9.30
CA GLY A 69 -18.36 -6.35 -8.42
C GLY A 69 -17.09 -5.64 -7.92
N LYS A 70 -15.93 -5.92 -8.52
CA LYS A 70 -14.70 -5.17 -8.21
C LYS A 70 -14.84 -3.68 -8.50
N ALA A 71 -14.19 -2.84 -7.70
CA ALA A 71 -14.15 -1.41 -7.89
C ALA A 71 -13.47 -1.04 -9.23
N ARG A 72 -14.02 -0.05 -9.92
CA ARG A 72 -13.52 0.47 -11.21
C ARG A 72 -13.17 1.94 -11.14
N THR A 73 -13.52 2.60 -10.04
CA THR A 73 -13.22 4.01 -9.80
C THR A 73 -12.74 4.21 -8.36
N MET A 74 -12.06 5.32 -8.12
CA MET A 74 -11.65 5.72 -6.78
C MET A 74 -12.85 5.84 -5.82
N ASP A 75 -14.01 6.31 -6.31
CA ASP A 75 -15.21 6.44 -5.49
C ASP A 75 -15.82 5.09 -5.12
N GLU A 76 -15.87 4.13 -6.06
CA GLU A 76 -16.29 2.75 -5.78
C GLU A 76 -15.36 2.13 -4.73
N MET A 77 -14.03 2.28 -4.87
CA MET A 77 -13.05 1.78 -3.91
C MET A 77 -13.22 2.40 -2.51
N LYS A 78 -13.43 3.72 -2.43
CA LYS A 78 -13.67 4.40 -1.15
C LYS A 78 -14.94 3.87 -0.47
N ALA A 79 -16.00 3.61 -1.23
CA ALA A 79 -17.23 3.01 -0.71
C ALA A 79 -17.03 1.57 -0.22
N ASP A 80 -16.25 0.76 -0.94
CA ASP A 80 -15.89 -0.60 -0.52
C ASP A 80 -15.08 -0.58 0.78
N MET A 81 -14.09 0.31 0.88
CA MET A 81 -13.29 0.49 2.09
C MET A 81 -14.12 0.98 3.28
N ASP A 82 -15.05 1.91 3.07
CA ASP A 82 -16.00 2.33 4.10
C ASP A 82 -16.84 1.18 4.62
N LYS A 83 -17.28 0.28 3.72
CA LYS A 83 -18.01 -0.91 4.11
C LYS A 83 -17.13 -1.83 4.94
N VAL A 84 -15.89 -2.07 4.55
CA VAL A 84 -14.92 -2.88 5.31
C VAL A 84 -14.69 -2.29 6.71
N PHE A 85 -14.41 -0.98 6.80
CA PHE A 85 -14.19 -0.32 8.09
C PHE A 85 -15.43 -0.35 8.99
N SER A 86 -16.65 -0.37 8.44
CA SER A 86 -17.87 -0.54 9.25
C SER A 86 -18.00 -1.93 9.91
N LEU A 87 -17.25 -2.92 9.42
CA LEU A 87 -17.30 -4.32 9.87
C LEU A 87 -16.13 -4.70 10.77
N LEU A 88 -15.05 -3.92 10.76
CA LEU A 88 -13.85 -4.17 11.54
C LEU A 88 -13.88 -3.40 12.87
N PRO A 89 -13.43 -4.01 13.99
CA PRO A 89 -13.18 -3.27 15.21
C PRO A 89 -11.93 -2.38 15.07
N GLY A 90 -11.86 -1.33 15.89
CA GLY A 90 -10.72 -0.42 15.96
C GLY A 90 -10.65 0.59 14.81
N LYS A 91 -9.52 1.32 14.74
CA LYS A 91 -9.23 2.29 13.68
C LYS A 91 -8.03 1.83 12.88
N GLN A 92 -8.32 1.27 11.71
CA GLN A 92 -7.31 0.71 10.82
C GLN A 92 -6.69 1.79 9.92
N ARG A 93 -5.64 1.43 9.17
CA ARG A 93 -5.01 2.28 8.13
C ARG A 93 -5.33 1.74 6.74
N LEU A 94 -5.03 2.55 5.73
CA LEU A 94 -5.08 2.14 4.33
C LEU A 94 -3.69 2.29 3.68
N SER A 95 -3.18 1.20 3.11
CA SER A 95 -1.97 1.16 2.31
C SER A 95 -2.34 1.31 0.83
N LEU A 96 -1.87 2.40 0.22
CA LEU A 96 -2.10 2.74 -1.18
C LEU A 96 -0.89 2.37 -2.04
N HIS A 97 -1.14 2.11 -3.32
CA HIS A 97 -0.11 2.04 -4.35
C HIS A 97 -0.16 3.30 -5.23
N ALA A 98 0.96 3.66 -5.85
CA ALA A 98 1.05 4.85 -6.70
C ALA A 98 0.09 4.84 -7.92
N ILE A 99 -0.35 3.66 -8.38
CA ILE A 99 -1.33 3.54 -9.46
C ILE A 99 -2.75 3.95 -9.05
N TYR A 100 -3.00 4.20 -7.76
CA TYR A 100 -4.31 4.60 -7.24
C TYR A 100 -4.47 6.12 -7.08
N GLY A 101 -3.60 6.91 -7.72
CA GLY A 101 -3.73 8.36 -7.76
C GLY A 101 -4.99 8.82 -8.51
N ASP A 102 -5.52 9.97 -8.12
CA ASP A 102 -6.53 10.71 -8.87
C ASP A 102 -5.83 11.55 -9.95
N PHE A 103 -5.90 11.07 -11.19
CA PHE A 103 -5.32 11.72 -12.35
C PHE A 103 -6.33 12.53 -13.18
N GLY A 104 -7.60 12.62 -12.74
CA GLY A 104 -8.63 13.41 -13.43
C GLY A 104 -8.85 13.03 -14.90
N GLY A 105 -8.58 11.77 -15.28
CA GLY A 105 -8.65 11.30 -16.66
C GLY A 105 -7.49 11.74 -17.57
N ILE A 106 -6.48 12.42 -17.03
CA ILE A 106 -5.27 12.81 -17.74
C ILE A 106 -4.19 11.76 -17.48
N LYS A 107 -3.49 11.33 -18.51
CA LYS A 107 -2.34 10.44 -18.33
C LYS A 107 -1.17 11.21 -17.71
N VAL A 108 -0.78 10.81 -16.52
CA VAL A 108 0.45 11.25 -15.84
C VAL A 108 1.38 10.06 -15.73
N ASP A 109 2.61 10.17 -16.24
CA ASP A 109 3.58 9.07 -16.13
C ASP A 109 4.12 9.00 -14.68
N ARG A 110 4.59 7.83 -14.27
CA ARG A 110 4.88 7.52 -12.86
C ARG A 110 6.01 8.36 -12.26
N ASP A 111 6.96 8.77 -13.08
CA ASP A 111 8.03 9.70 -12.71
C ASP A 111 7.56 11.17 -12.67
N GLN A 112 6.26 11.44 -12.87
CA GLN A 112 5.67 12.79 -12.84
C GLN A 112 4.52 12.93 -11.83
N ILE A 113 4.28 11.90 -11.00
CA ILE A 113 3.26 11.99 -9.95
C ILE A 113 3.66 12.99 -8.87
N GLU A 114 2.68 13.57 -8.21
CA GLU A 114 2.82 14.65 -7.24
C GLU A 114 1.76 14.47 -6.14
N VAL A 115 1.94 15.17 -5.01
CA VAL A 115 1.01 15.16 -3.88
C VAL A 115 -0.43 15.46 -4.30
N LYS A 116 -0.64 16.35 -5.28
CA LYS A 116 -1.98 16.74 -5.75
C LYS A 116 -2.80 15.54 -6.26
N HIS A 117 -2.16 14.52 -6.82
CA HIS A 117 -2.83 13.30 -7.29
C HIS A 117 -3.30 12.40 -6.13
N PHE A 118 -2.83 12.65 -4.90
CA PHE A 118 -3.20 11.87 -3.72
C PHE A 118 -3.92 12.71 -2.65
N GLN A 119 -4.13 14.01 -2.89
CA GLN A 119 -4.80 14.89 -1.92
C GLN A 119 -6.22 14.40 -1.61
N GLY A 120 -6.95 13.90 -2.62
CA GLY A 120 -8.28 13.32 -2.42
C GLY A 120 -8.29 12.05 -1.55
N TRP A 121 -7.16 11.36 -1.39
CA TRP A 121 -7.00 10.27 -0.43
C TRP A 121 -6.66 10.79 0.97
N ILE A 122 -5.76 11.77 1.06
CA ILE A 122 -5.36 12.41 2.32
C ILE A 122 -6.58 13.04 3.00
N ASP A 123 -7.37 13.81 2.26
CA ASP A 123 -8.58 14.46 2.78
C ASP A 123 -9.61 13.41 3.23
N TRP A 124 -9.79 12.35 2.45
CA TRP A 124 -10.69 11.23 2.77
C TRP A 124 -10.28 10.49 4.05
N ALA A 125 -8.98 10.25 4.24
CA ALA A 125 -8.41 9.62 5.42
C ALA A 125 -8.51 10.53 6.65
N LYS A 126 -8.27 11.83 6.48
CA LYS A 126 -8.36 12.83 7.55
C LYS A 126 -9.76 12.92 8.15
N VAL A 127 -10.81 12.92 7.31
CA VAL A 127 -12.21 12.91 7.77
C VAL A 127 -12.52 11.67 8.62
N ARG A 128 -11.87 10.54 8.33
CA ARG A 128 -12.04 9.27 9.05
C ARG A 128 -11.12 9.13 10.27
N GLY A 129 -10.14 10.02 10.41
CA GLY A 129 -9.12 9.92 11.44
C GLY A 129 -8.29 8.63 11.32
N ILE A 130 -7.97 8.22 10.08
CA ILE A 130 -7.09 7.09 9.79
C ILE A 130 -5.79 7.58 9.15
N GLY A 131 -4.73 6.79 9.29
CA GLY A 131 -3.47 7.02 8.59
C GLY A 131 -3.42 6.35 7.22
N LEU A 132 -2.49 6.81 6.39
CA LEU A 132 -2.18 6.23 5.08
C LEU A 132 -0.75 5.71 5.05
N ASP A 133 -0.57 4.54 4.43
CA ASP A 133 0.73 4.00 4.05
C ASP A 133 0.82 3.96 2.53
N PHE A 134 2.04 3.87 1.99
CA PHE A 134 2.24 4.07 0.55
C PHE A 134 3.25 3.11 -0.04
N ASN A 135 3.06 2.81 -1.31
CA ASN A 135 3.92 1.94 -2.09
C ASN A 135 4.16 2.59 -3.45
N CYS A 136 5.42 2.65 -3.88
CA CYS A 136 5.72 2.84 -5.29
C CYS A 136 5.23 1.65 -6.12
N THR A 137 4.88 1.85 -7.38
CA THR A 137 4.45 0.77 -8.28
C THR A 137 5.48 0.56 -9.37
N CYS A 138 6.31 -0.48 -9.23
CA CYS A 138 7.38 -0.82 -10.16
C CYS A 138 7.02 -2.00 -11.10
N PHE A 139 5.75 -2.16 -11.47
CA PHE A 139 5.22 -3.26 -12.31
C PHE A 139 4.04 -2.78 -13.17
N SER A 140 3.49 -3.57 -14.10
CA SER A 140 2.39 -3.11 -15.00
C SER A 140 2.73 -1.84 -15.75
N HIS A 141 3.90 -1.78 -16.35
CA HIS A 141 4.38 -0.60 -17.06
C HIS A 141 5.36 -0.99 -18.16
N PRO A 142 5.31 -0.37 -19.36
CA PRO A 142 6.22 -0.72 -20.47
C PRO A 142 7.70 -0.68 -20.09
N LYS A 143 8.11 0.26 -19.22
CA LYS A 143 9.50 0.36 -18.72
C LYS A 143 9.87 -0.71 -17.67
N ALA A 144 8.99 -1.69 -17.42
CA ALA A 144 9.23 -2.87 -16.57
C ALA A 144 9.06 -4.20 -17.35
N ASP A 145 8.69 -4.16 -18.64
CA ASP A 145 8.38 -5.37 -19.44
C ASP A 145 9.60 -6.29 -19.60
N ASP A 146 10.81 -5.73 -19.56
CA ASP A 146 12.08 -6.48 -19.60
C ASP A 146 12.35 -7.27 -18.30
N GLY A 147 11.48 -7.17 -17.29
CA GLY A 147 11.60 -7.85 -16.00
C GLY A 147 12.55 -7.16 -15.01
N PHE A 148 13.00 -5.95 -15.31
CA PHE A 148 13.89 -5.15 -14.46
C PHE A 148 13.50 -3.67 -14.44
N THR A 149 13.60 -3.06 -13.26
CA THR A 149 13.28 -1.66 -12.98
C THR A 149 14.50 -0.94 -12.42
N LEU A 150 14.63 -0.84 -11.09
CA LEU A 150 15.74 -0.18 -10.39
C LEU A 150 17.10 -0.84 -10.64
N SER A 151 17.12 -2.10 -11.06
CA SER A 151 18.34 -2.81 -11.43
C SER A 151 18.53 -2.98 -12.94
N SER A 152 17.65 -2.40 -13.77
CA SER A 152 17.72 -2.53 -15.24
C SER A 152 19.08 -2.13 -15.77
N LYS A 153 19.62 -2.81 -16.78
CA LYS A 153 20.86 -2.36 -17.44
C LYS A 153 20.62 -1.12 -18.32
N ASN A 154 19.37 -0.88 -18.72
CA ASN A 154 18.96 0.33 -19.42
C ASN A 154 18.95 1.52 -18.42
N GLU A 155 19.86 2.46 -18.61
CA GLU A 155 20.00 3.63 -17.73
C GLU A 155 18.80 4.57 -17.77
N GLU A 156 18.14 4.71 -18.93
CA GLU A 156 16.94 5.53 -19.06
C GLU A 156 15.81 4.98 -18.19
N TYR A 157 15.60 3.66 -18.23
CA TYR A 157 14.57 3.00 -17.42
C TYR A 157 14.91 3.07 -15.93
N ARG A 158 16.19 2.86 -15.55
CA ARG A 158 16.59 3.04 -14.15
C ARG A 158 16.33 4.44 -13.64
N LYS A 159 16.70 5.48 -14.40
CA LYS A 159 16.47 6.89 -14.02
C LYS A 159 14.99 7.19 -13.82
N PHE A 160 14.14 6.69 -14.72
CA PHE A 160 12.69 6.79 -14.58
C PHE A 160 12.19 6.17 -13.27
N TRP A 161 12.62 4.96 -12.94
CA TRP A 161 12.19 4.29 -11.70
C TRP A 161 12.75 4.93 -10.44
N ILE A 162 14.00 5.42 -10.47
CA ILE A 162 14.59 6.20 -9.37
C ILE A 162 13.75 7.45 -9.09
N GLU A 163 13.39 8.21 -10.13
CA GLU A 163 12.56 9.41 -10.00
C GLU A 163 11.15 9.08 -9.49
N HIS A 164 10.53 8.03 -10.01
CA HIS A 164 9.23 7.55 -9.52
C HIS A 164 9.26 7.26 -8.01
N VAL A 165 10.27 6.52 -7.53
CA VAL A 165 10.36 6.17 -6.11
C VAL A 165 10.65 7.40 -5.25
N LYS A 166 11.51 8.33 -5.70
CA LYS A 166 11.73 9.61 -5.00
C LYS A 166 10.43 10.39 -4.81
N ARG A 167 9.60 10.46 -5.85
CA ARG A 167 8.27 11.10 -5.78
C ARG A 167 7.34 10.38 -4.84
N CYS A 168 7.33 9.05 -4.84
CA CYS A 168 6.54 8.28 -3.88
C CYS A 168 6.95 8.58 -2.44
N ARG A 169 8.27 8.68 -2.15
CA ARG A 169 8.77 9.06 -0.82
C ARG A 169 8.34 10.47 -0.41
N LEU A 170 8.39 11.44 -1.33
CA LEU A 170 7.86 12.78 -1.09
C LEU A 170 6.36 12.76 -0.75
N ILE A 171 5.57 12.01 -1.52
CA ILE A 171 4.14 11.84 -1.30
C ILE A 171 3.87 11.21 0.07
N SER A 172 4.63 10.17 0.45
CA SER A 172 4.53 9.53 1.77
C SER A 172 4.80 10.51 2.91
N ALA A 173 5.88 11.29 2.83
CA ALA A 173 6.18 12.28 3.84
C ALA A 173 5.05 13.32 3.98
N GLU A 174 4.47 13.76 2.86
CA GLU A 174 3.36 14.72 2.91
C GLU A 174 2.05 14.09 3.44
N MET A 175 1.78 12.81 3.13
CA MET A 175 0.69 12.05 3.75
C MET A 175 0.85 12.02 5.26
N GLY A 176 2.03 11.63 5.76
CA GLY A 176 2.24 11.50 7.21
C GLY A 176 2.17 12.83 7.94
N LYS A 177 2.74 13.89 7.35
CA LYS A 177 2.65 15.26 7.86
C LYS A 177 1.21 15.75 7.96
N GLN A 178 0.38 15.57 6.93
CA GLN A 178 -1.00 16.07 6.92
C GLN A 178 -1.95 15.26 7.82
N LEU A 179 -1.65 13.98 8.04
CA LEU A 179 -2.47 13.07 8.86
C LEU A 179 -1.99 12.98 10.31
N GLY A 180 -0.81 13.52 10.64
CA GLY A 180 -0.26 13.53 11.99
C GLY A 180 0.23 12.17 12.48
N THR A 181 0.56 11.26 11.56
CA THR A 181 1.09 9.92 11.84
C THR A 181 2.01 9.50 10.70
N PRO A 182 3.19 8.92 10.95
CA PRO A 182 4.14 8.61 9.90
C PRO A 182 3.52 7.66 8.85
N CYS A 183 3.84 7.90 7.58
CA CYS A 183 3.44 7.07 6.46
C CYS A 183 4.55 6.06 6.17
N VAL A 184 4.26 4.77 6.30
CA VAL A 184 5.24 3.75 5.91
C VAL A 184 5.29 3.68 4.39
N HIS A 185 6.44 4.04 3.80
CA HIS A 185 6.71 3.86 2.38
C HIS A 185 7.41 2.52 2.13
N ASN A 186 6.70 1.57 1.54
CA ASN A 186 7.27 0.28 1.15
C ASN A 186 7.74 0.30 -0.32
N LEU A 187 8.94 -0.25 -0.56
CA LEU A 187 9.55 -0.39 -1.88
C LEU A 187 9.69 -1.87 -2.22
N TRP A 188 8.84 -2.34 -3.13
CA TRP A 188 8.93 -3.66 -3.74
C TRP A 188 9.13 -3.53 -5.25
N ILE A 189 9.97 -4.37 -5.83
CA ILE A 189 10.26 -4.41 -7.26
C ILE A 189 10.21 -5.85 -7.81
N PRO A 190 9.82 -6.05 -9.07
CA PRO A 190 9.75 -7.37 -9.69
C PRO A 190 11.10 -7.85 -10.28
N ASP A 191 12.17 -7.10 -10.07
CA ASP A 191 13.46 -7.27 -10.73
C ASP A 191 14.03 -8.68 -10.57
N GLY A 192 14.08 -9.41 -11.67
CA GLY A 192 14.50 -10.80 -11.64
C GLY A 192 14.53 -11.47 -12.99
N SER A 193 14.96 -12.73 -12.99
CA SER A 193 14.99 -13.58 -14.18
C SER A 193 14.17 -14.83 -13.91
N LYS A 194 13.42 -15.25 -14.92
CA LYS A 194 12.64 -16.49 -14.86
C LYS A 194 13.52 -17.74 -14.78
N ASP A 195 14.64 -17.73 -15.48
CA ASP A 195 15.60 -18.83 -15.56
C ASP A 195 16.96 -18.42 -14.96
N THR A 196 17.92 -19.34 -14.95
CA THR A 196 19.24 -19.20 -14.34
C THR A 196 20.01 -18.01 -14.94
N PRO A 197 20.26 -16.94 -14.17
CA PRO A 197 21.02 -15.80 -14.68
C PRO A 197 22.52 -16.10 -14.73
N VAL A 198 23.16 -15.63 -15.80
CA VAL A 198 24.63 -15.66 -15.96
C VAL A 198 25.30 -14.63 -15.05
N ASP A 199 24.63 -13.50 -14.79
CA ASP A 199 25.16 -12.37 -14.03
C ASP A 199 24.15 -11.94 -12.95
N ARG A 200 24.45 -12.25 -11.69
CA ARG A 200 23.64 -11.81 -10.53
C ARG A 200 24.20 -10.55 -9.87
N SER A 201 25.51 -10.32 -10.03
CA SER A 201 26.24 -9.29 -9.28
C SER A 201 25.96 -7.91 -9.84
N THR A 202 25.94 -7.74 -11.18
CA THR A 202 25.72 -6.43 -11.79
C THR A 202 24.34 -5.87 -11.46
N TYR A 203 23.27 -6.67 -11.57
CA TYR A 203 21.92 -6.21 -11.22
C TYR A 203 21.82 -5.77 -9.76
N ARG A 204 22.43 -6.51 -8.83
CA ARG A 204 22.43 -6.13 -7.40
C ARG A 204 23.26 -4.87 -7.13
N ALA A 205 24.38 -4.68 -7.83
CA ALA A 205 25.18 -3.47 -7.73
C ALA A 205 24.40 -2.24 -8.26
N LEU A 206 23.69 -2.40 -9.39
CA LEU A 206 22.81 -1.35 -9.93
C LEU A 206 21.64 -1.05 -9.00
N LEU A 207 21.01 -2.06 -8.42
CA LEU A 207 19.95 -1.86 -7.42
C LEU A 207 20.48 -1.06 -6.23
N LYS A 208 21.65 -1.43 -5.69
CA LYS A 208 22.26 -0.72 -4.57
C LYS A 208 22.49 0.76 -4.91
N ASP A 209 23.07 1.05 -6.08
CA ASP A 209 23.30 2.43 -6.53
C ASP A 209 21.98 3.22 -6.69
N SER A 210 20.95 2.60 -7.28
CA SER A 210 19.62 3.19 -7.38
C SER A 210 19.02 3.50 -6.00
N LEU A 211 19.16 2.59 -5.02
CA LEU A 211 18.69 2.80 -3.66
C LEU A 211 19.46 3.91 -2.95
N ASP A 212 20.79 3.97 -3.10
CA ASP A 212 21.61 5.06 -2.56
C ASP A 212 21.14 6.42 -3.11
N GLN A 213 20.83 6.49 -4.42
CA GLN A 213 20.30 7.71 -5.04
C GLN A 213 18.89 8.07 -4.54
N ILE A 214 18.02 7.08 -4.37
CA ILE A 214 16.64 7.25 -3.86
C ILE A 214 16.66 7.78 -2.43
N PHE A 215 17.48 7.21 -1.56
CA PHE A 215 17.52 7.52 -0.12
C PHE A 215 18.43 8.69 0.25
N LYS A 216 19.13 9.29 -0.72
CA LYS A 216 19.91 10.52 -0.52
C LYS A 216 19.06 11.67 0.01
N ASP A 217 17.80 11.74 -0.41
CA ASP A 217 16.85 12.73 0.07
C ASP A 217 16.22 12.21 1.38
N GLU A 218 16.46 12.89 2.50
CA GLU A 218 15.94 12.48 3.81
C GLU A 218 14.66 13.22 4.16
N TYR A 219 13.76 12.54 4.88
CA TYR A 219 12.51 13.11 5.39
C TYR A 219 12.43 12.88 6.91
N PRO A 220 11.76 13.75 7.67
CA PRO A 220 11.59 13.57 9.11
C PRO A 220 10.88 12.26 9.48
N LEU A 221 11.37 11.56 10.51
CA LEU A 221 10.79 10.30 11.02
C LEU A 221 9.35 10.45 11.54
N GLU A 222 8.96 11.67 11.93
CA GLU A 222 7.58 11.97 12.32
C GLU A 222 6.60 11.92 11.13
N TYR A 223 7.12 11.96 9.89
CA TYR A 223 6.32 11.96 8.66
C TYR A 223 6.43 10.65 7.87
N MET A 224 7.55 9.92 7.93
CA MET A 224 7.71 8.62 7.27
C MET A 224 8.81 7.75 7.89
#